data_AF-A0A8C6BGE7-F1
#
_entry.id   AF-A0A8C6BGE7-F1
#
_cell.length_a   1.000
_cell.length_b   1.000
_cell.length_c   1.000
_cell.angle_alpha   90.00
_cell.angle_beta   90.00
_cell.angle_gamma   90.00
#
_symmetry.space_group_name_H-M   'P 1'
#
loop_
_entity.id
_entity.type
_entity.pdbx_description
1 polymer ?
#
loop_
_entity_poly.entity_id
_entity_poly.type
_entity_poly.pdbx_seq_one_letter_code
_entity_poly.pdbx_strand_id
1 'polypeptide(L)'
;MEGEVLGEDVLLRKLRDSRPDREVQPALYQQLIEKYNQPFEDAPVVQMSMLTYETPQGLRIWGGRLIKERNTGQIQGSLVKMDDRTDGPIKPQS
;
A
#
# COMPACT_ATOMS: atom_id res chain seq x y z
N MET A 1 -35.87 -40.63 9.69
CA MET A 1 -35.34 -39.27 9.89
C MET A 1 -33.98 -39.41 10.59
N GLU A 2 -32.99 -39.97 9.91
CA GLU A 2 -31.68 -40.33 10.53
C GLU A 2 -30.47 -39.88 9.68
N GLY A 3 -30.69 -39.44 8.44
CA GLY A 3 -29.63 -38.95 7.55
C GLY A 3 -29.21 -37.50 7.78
N GLU A 4 -30.09 -36.65 8.34
CA GLU A 4 -29.78 -35.24 8.64
C GLU A 4 -28.88 -35.11 9.88
N VAL A 5 -29.10 -35.94 10.90
CA VAL A 5 -28.33 -35.94 12.17
C VAL A 5 -26.88 -36.39 11.96
N LEU A 6 -26.65 -37.37 11.07
CA LEU A 6 -25.30 -37.79 10.71
C LEU A 6 -24.56 -36.74 9.84
N GLY A 7 -25.28 -35.93 9.08
CA GLY A 7 -24.72 -34.88 8.23
C GLY A 7 -24.25 -33.65 9.01
N GLU A 8 -25.02 -33.23 10.02
CA GLU A 8 -24.64 -32.14 10.93
C GLU A 8 -23.41 -32.51 11.77
N ASP A 9 -23.30 -33.74 12.26
CA ASP A 9 -22.14 -34.20 13.04
C ASP A 9 -20.85 -34.23 12.22
N VAL A 10 -20.93 -34.64 10.95
CA VAL A 10 -19.78 -34.62 10.03
C VAL A 10 -19.39 -33.18 9.68
N LEU A 11 -20.36 -32.29 9.48
CA LEU A 11 -20.10 -30.88 9.22
C LEU A 11 -19.45 -30.20 10.43
N LEU A 12 -19.95 -30.44 11.64
CA LEU A 12 -19.40 -29.89 12.88
C LEU A 12 -17.97 -30.38 13.14
N ARG A 13 -17.69 -31.64 12.83
CA ARG A 13 -16.33 -32.19 12.88
C ARG A 13 -15.41 -31.53 11.87
N LYS A 14 -15.83 -31.38 10.60
CA LYS A 14 -15.06 -30.66 9.58
C LYS A 14 -14.82 -29.20 9.98
N LEU A 15 -15.80 -28.53 10.58
CA LEU A 15 -15.67 -27.16 11.09
C LEU A 15 -14.75 -27.08 12.30
N ARG A 16 -14.63 -28.14 13.10
CA ARG A 16 -13.66 -28.22 14.21
C ARG A 16 -12.25 -28.45 13.68
N ASP A 17 -12.10 -29.29 12.66
CA ASP A 17 -10.83 -29.63 12.04
C ASP A 17 -10.33 -28.51 11.09
N SER A 18 -11.25 -27.73 10.49
CA SER A 18 -10.95 -26.57 9.66
C SER A 18 -10.84 -25.28 10.45
N ARG A 19 -11.40 -25.22 11.66
CA ARG A 19 -11.16 -24.10 12.57
C ARG A 19 -9.69 -24.18 12.95
N PRO A 20 -8.90 -23.17 12.59
CA PRO A 20 -7.51 -23.24 12.92
C PRO A 20 -7.40 -23.06 14.43
N ASP A 21 -6.35 -23.65 15.01
CA ASP A 21 -6.23 -23.83 16.46
C ASP A 21 -6.64 -22.56 17.22
N ARG A 22 -7.67 -22.70 18.06
CA ARG A 22 -8.45 -21.59 18.64
C ARG A 22 -7.59 -20.68 19.52
N GLU A 23 -6.43 -21.17 19.93
CA GLU A 23 -5.43 -20.48 20.73
C GLU A 23 -4.34 -19.85 19.84
N VAL A 24 -3.97 -20.48 18.73
CA VAL A 24 -2.90 -20.02 17.82
C VAL A 24 -3.38 -18.89 16.91
N GLN A 25 -4.64 -18.95 16.43
CA GLN A 25 -5.17 -17.91 15.54
C GLN A 25 -5.23 -16.54 16.20
N PRO A 26 -5.84 -16.38 17.39
CA PRO A 26 -5.96 -15.06 18.00
C PRO A 26 -4.59 -14.49 18.33
N ALA A 27 -3.65 -15.33 18.80
CA ALA A 27 -2.28 -14.92 19.08
C ALA A 27 -1.54 -14.44 17.81
N LEU A 28 -1.66 -15.16 16.68
CA LEU A 28 -1.04 -14.76 15.42
C LEU A 28 -1.66 -13.46 14.87
N TYR A 29 -2.98 -13.33 14.92
CA TYR A 29 -3.66 -12.09 14.50
C TYR A 29 -3.32 -10.91 15.42
N GLN A 30 -3.21 -11.14 16.74
CA GLN A 30 -2.78 -10.12 17.69
C GLN A 30 -1.36 -9.64 17.38
N GLN A 31 -0.41 -10.55 17.10
CA GLN A 31 0.95 -10.19 16.69
C GLN A 31 0.97 -9.38 15.39
N LEU A 32 0.11 -9.74 14.42
CA LEU A 32 0.01 -9.01 13.16
C LEU A 32 -0.54 -7.60 13.37
N ILE A 33 -1.62 -7.48 14.16
CA ILE A 33 -2.21 -6.18 14.51
C ILE A 33 -1.17 -5.33 15.23
N GLU A 34 -0.51 -5.84 16.27
CA GLU A 34 0.51 -5.10 17.02
C GLU A 34 1.64 -4.61 16.10
N LYS A 35 2.10 -5.45 15.16
CA LYS A 35 3.15 -5.09 14.20
C LYS A 35 2.74 -3.96 13.24
N TYR A 36 1.49 -3.95 12.79
CA TYR A 36 1.01 -3.04 11.74
C TYR A 36 0.14 -1.88 12.27
N ASN A 37 -0.20 -1.85 13.56
CA ASN A 37 -0.98 -0.77 14.20
C ASN A 37 -0.08 0.39 14.67
N GLN A 38 0.84 0.81 13.81
CA GLN A 38 1.71 1.95 14.02
C GLN A 38 1.74 2.80 12.74
N PRO A 39 1.98 4.12 12.84
CA PRO A 39 2.06 4.95 11.65
C PRO A 39 3.29 4.58 10.81
N PHE A 40 3.14 4.73 9.50
CA PHE A 40 4.17 4.44 8.50
C PHE A 40 4.45 5.70 7.65
N GLU A 41 4.68 6.84 8.31
CA GLU A 41 4.80 8.16 7.65
C GLU A 41 5.91 8.19 6.58
N ASP A 42 7.04 7.55 6.85
CA ASP A 42 8.20 7.49 5.94
C ASP A 42 8.17 6.29 4.99
N ALA A 43 7.13 5.45 5.05
CA ALA A 43 7.06 4.26 4.21
C ALA A 43 6.68 4.62 2.77
N PRO A 44 7.20 3.89 1.77
CA PRO A 44 6.85 4.16 0.39
C PRO A 44 5.39 3.82 0.10
N VAL A 45 4.70 4.74 -0.56
CA VAL A 45 3.32 4.54 -1.02
C VAL A 45 3.32 3.86 -2.39
N VAL A 46 2.51 2.80 -2.51
CA VAL A 46 2.33 2.08 -3.78
C VAL A 46 1.26 2.78 -4.62
N GLN A 47 1.61 3.14 -5.85
CA GLN A 47 0.64 3.56 -6.86
C GLN A 47 -0.10 2.35 -7.40
N MET A 48 -1.34 2.14 -6.94
CA MET A 48 -2.12 0.93 -7.23
C MET A 48 -2.49 0.76 -8.70
N SER A 49 -2.55 1.85 -9.49
CA SER A 49 -2.83 1.80 -10.94
C SER A 49 -1.74 1.08 -11.74
N MET A 50 -0.49 1.23 -11.32
CA MET A 50 0.68 0.65 -11.99
C MET A 50 1.37 -0.43 -11.14
N LEU A 51 0.93 -0.61 -9.88
CA LEU A 51 1.60 -1.41 -8.86
C LEU A 51 3.08 -1.05 -8.72
N THR A 52 3.40 0.24 -8.66
CA THR A 52 4.77 0.74 -8.56
C THR A 52 4.99 1.64 -7.35
N TYR A 53 6.22 1.69 -6.85
CA TYR A 53 6.61 2.54 -5.72
C TYR A 53 8.05 3.03 -5.87
N GLU A 54 8.33 4.17 -5.25
CA GLU A 54 9.67 4.76 -5.22
C GLU A 54 10.55 4.06 -4.19
N THR A 55 11.80 3.82 -4.58
CA THR A 55 12.84 3.26 -3.72
C THR A 55 14.11 4.11 -3.82
N PRO A 56 15.08 3.95 -2.90
CA PRO A 56 16.38 4.62 -3.05
C PRO A 56 17.09 4.32 -4.38
N GLN A 57 16.83 3.15 -4.98
CA GLN A 57 17.37 2.72 -6.27
C GLN A 57 16.62 3.34 -7.46
N GLY A 58 15.40 3.83 -7.25
CA GLY A 58 14.49 4.37 -8.27
C GLY A 58 13.11 3.71 -8.24
N LEU A 59 12.38 3.75 -9.36
CA LEU A 59 10.99 3.28 -9.45
C LEU A 59 10.92 1.77 -9.64
N ARG A 60 10.17 1.07 -8.78
CA ARG A 60 10.09 -0.41 -8.76
C ARG A 60 8.64 -0.91 -8.83
N ILE A 61 8.44 -2.09 -9.44
CA ILE A 61 7.17 -2.83 -9.35
C ILE A 61 7.05 -3.45 -7.96
N TRP A 62 5.88 -3.33 -7.33
CA TRP A 62 5.54 -3.99 -6.07
C TRP A 62 5.75 -5.51 -6.18
N GLY A 63 6.62 -6.07 -5.33
CA GLY A 63 7.00 -7.49 -5.37
C GLY A 63 7.84 -7.90 -6.59
N GLY A 64 8.27 -6.96 -7.44
CA GLY A 64 8.89 -7.23 -8.73
C GLY A 64 10.26 -6.57 -8.94
N ARG A 65 10.59 -6.31 -10.21
CA ARG A 65 11.87 -5.71 -10.64
C ARG A 65 11.86 -4.18 -10.63
N LEU A 66 13.05 -3.59 -10.67
CA LEU A 66 13.25 -2.16 -10.89
C LEU A 66 12.90 -1.80 -12.34
N ILE A 67 12.17 -0.70 -12.55
CA ILE A 67 11.77 -0.21 -13.88
C ILE A 67 12.68 0.93 -14.33
N LYS A 68 13.06 1.80 -13.40
CA LYS A 68 13.89 2.97 -13.68
C LYS A 68 14.86 3.21 -12.54
N GLU A 69 16.14 3.33 -12.86
CA GLU A 69 17.16 3.72 -11.89
C GLU A 69 17.09 5.22 -11.58
N ARG A 70 17.43 5.56 -10.33
CA ARG A 70 17.57 6.95 -9.89
C ARG A 70 18.83 7.54 -10.53
N ASN A 71 18.66 8.56 -11.38
CA ASN A 71 19.80 9.27 -11.97
C ASN A 71 20.48 10.13 -10.89
N THR A 72 21.64 9.70 -10.43
CA THR A 72 22.49 10.41 -9.44
C THR A 72 23.31 11.55 -10.06
N GLY A 73 23.24 11.76 -11.37
CA GLY A 73 24.11 12.69 -12.11
C GLY A 73 23.53 14.08 -12.40
N GLN A 74 22.27 14.39 -12.06
CA GLN A 74 21.64 15.65 -12.47
C GLN A 74 20.62 16.20 -11.45
N ILE A 75 21.02 16.40 -10.19
CA ILE A 75 20.27 17.28 -9.27
C ILE A 75 21.21 18.31 -8.63
N GLN A 76 21.91 19.06 -9.48
CA GLN A 76 22.25 20.46 -9.25
C GLN A 76 22.33 21.12 -10.63
N GLY A 77 21.22 21.64 -11.11
CA GLY A 77 21.19 22.36 -12.38
C GLY A 77 19.80 22.50 -12.96
N SER A 78 19.28 23.74 -12.91
CA SER A 78 18.25 24.24 -13.82
C SER A 78 16.82 23.68 -13.68
N LEU A 79 16.04 24.33 -12.82
CA LEU A 79 14.75 24.88 -13.27
C LEU A 79 14.79 26.39 -13.04
N VAL A 80 15.39 27.05 -14.03
CA VAL A 80 15.07 28.37 -14.58
C VAL A 80 14.21 29.27 -13.69
N LYS A 81 14.86 30.32 -13.19
CA LYS A 81 14.27 31.60 -12.77
C LYS A 81 13.15 31.96 -13.75
N MET A 82 11.90 31.97 -13.30
CA MET A 82 10.81 32.61 -14.05
C MET A 82 11.08 34.11 -13.99
N ASP A 83 11.87 34.61 -14.95
CA ASP A 83 12.04 36.02 -15.18
C ASP A 83 10.70 36.60 -15.68
N ASP A 84 10.18 37.52 -14.86
CA ASP A 84 9.56 38.78 -15.24
C ASP A 84 8.69 38.76 -16.51
N ARG A 85 7.39 38.51 -16.33
CA ARG A 85 6.36 39.09 -17.20
C ARG A 85 5.55 40.08 -16.37
N THR A 86 6.01 41.32 -16.47
CA THR A 86 5.28 42.55 -16.19
C THR A 86 3.87 42.43 -16.76
N ASP A 87 2.84 42.48 -15.92
CA ASP A 87 1.57 43.02 -16.36
C ASP A 87 0.80 43.67 -15.22
N GLY A 88 0.50 44.94 -15.43
CA GLY A 88 -0.43 45.75 -14.67
C GLY A 88 -0.49 47.13 -15.32
N PRO A 89 -1.57 47.92 -15.16
CA PRO A 89 -2.94 47.59 -14.81
C PRO A 89 -3.93 48.00 -15.92
N ILE A 90 -5.10 47.36 -16.03
CA ILE A 90 -6.22 47.93 -16.79
C ILE A 90 -7.37 48.20 -15.83
N LYS A 91 -7.59 49.49 -15.51
CA LYS A 91 -8.81 49.99 -14.88
C LYS A 91 -9.90 50.15 -15.95
N PRO A 92 -11.14 49.70 -15.74
CA PRO A 92 -12.27 50.21 -16.49
C PRO A 92 -12.85 51.45 -15.81
N GLN A 93 -12.96 52.55 -16.56
CA GLN A 93 -13.88 53.65 -16.27
C GLN A 93 -15.11 53.46 -17.16
N SER A 94 -16.30 53.42 -16.55
CA SER A 94 -17.48 54.19 -16.97
C SER A 94 -18.56 54.10 -15.90
#